data_AF-A0A239AKP1-F1
#
_entry.id   AF-A0A239AKP1-F1
#
_cell.length_a   1.000
_cell.length_b   1.000
_cell.length_c   1.000
_cell.angle_alpha   90.00
_cell.angle_beta   90.00
_cell.angle_gamma   90.00
#
_symmetry.space_group_name_H-M   'P 1'
#
loop_
_entity.id
_entity.type
_entity.pdbx_description
1 polymer ?
#
loop_
_entity_poly.entity_id
_entity_poly.type
_entity_poly.pdbx_seq_one_letter_code
_entity_poly.pdbx_strand_id
1 'polypeptide(L)' 'MSTMNTTQLPKHTRQKLVSFARLLVQGTPLEPMAYEQQLLQQFIDGEVSIDEMSYRLDQYAAANASVD' A
#
# COMPACT_ATOMS: atom_id res chain seq x y z
N MET A 1 25.25 -15.22 -6.66
CA MET A 1 23.80 -15.06 -6.89
C MET A 1 23.13 -14.91 -5.53
N SER A 2 22.93 -13.69 -5.05
CA SER A 2 22.28 -13.46 -3.75
C SER A 2 20.78 -13.50 -3.95
N THR A 3 20.15 -14.61 -3.62
CA THR A 3 18.70 -14.68 -3.44
C THR A 3 18.37 -13.81 -2.23
N MET A 4 17.99 -12.56 -2.46
CA MET A 4 17.41 -11.74 -1.39
C MET A 4 16.13 -12.46 -0.95
N ASN A 5 16.22 -13.16 0.17
CA ASN A 5 15.10 -13.79 0.81
C ASN A 5 14.30 -12.64 1.44
N THR A 6 13.46 -11.99 0.65
CA THR A 6 12.57 -10.92 1.12
C THR A 6 11.51 -11.60 1.97
N THR A 7 11.80 -11.81 3.25
CA THR A 7 10.87 -12.40 4.21
C THR A 7 9.61 -11.55 4.19
N GLN A 8 8.54 -12.04 3.57
CA GLN A 8 7.25 -11.37 3.58
C GLN A 8 6.86 -11.12 5.05
N LEU A 9 6.57 -9.87 5.40
CA LEU A 9 6.12 -9.52 6.74
C LEU A 9 4.89 -10.36 7.11
N PRO A 10 4.78 -10.88 8.35
CA PRO A 10 3.58 -11.59 8.78
C PRO A 10 2.32 -10.74 8.58
N LYS A 11 1.20 -11.38 8.21
CA LYS A 11 -0.09 -10.69 7.96
C LYS A 11 -0.48 -9.73 9.08
N HIS A 12 -0.34 -10.15 10.34
CA HIS A 12 -0.64 -9.30 11.50
C HIS A 12 0.26 -8.04 11.58
N THR A 13 1.54 -8.15 11.18
CA THR A 13 2.43 -6.98 11.11
C THR A 13 1.99 -6.02 10.01
N ARG A 14 1.61 -6.54 8.83
CA ARG A 14 1.08 -5.72 7.72
C ARG A 14 -0.21 -5.00 8.11
N GLN A 15 -1.13 -5.71 8.77
CA GLN A 15 -2.37 -5.15 9.32
C GLN A 15 -2.09 -3.99 10.28
N LYS A 16 -1.16 -4.17 11.22
CA LYS A 16 -0.79 -3.12 12.18
C LYS A 16 -0.22 -1.87 11.49
N LEU A 17 0.67 -2.06 10.52
CA LEU A 17 1.27 -0.94 9.77
C LEU A 17 0.22 -0.15 9.00
N VAL A 18 -0.64 -0.84 8.24
CA VAL A 18 -1.72 -0.20 7.47
C VAL A 18 -2.73 0.49 8.38
N SER A 19 -3.10 -0.13 9.50
CA SER A 19 -4.03 0.48 10.46
C SER A 19 -3.44 1.74 11.08
N PHE A 20 -2.17 1.71 11.48
CA PHE A 20 -1.48 2.87 12.01
C PHE A 20 -1.37 4.00 10.97
N ALA A 21 -0.99 3.69 9.73
CA ALA A 21 -0.93 4.67 8.65
C ALA A 21 -2.30 5.30 8.38
N ARG A 22 -3.37 4.49 8.31
CA ARG A 22 -4.75 4.98 8.17
C ARG A 22 -5.17 5.93 9.28
N LEU A 23 -4.81 5.63 10.53
CA LEU A 23 -5.10 6.50 11.67
C LEU A 23 -4.42 7.87 11.54
N LEU A 24 -3.20 7.92 10.98
CA LEU A 24 -2.47 9.19 10.82
C LEU A 24 -3.10 10.11 9.77
N VAL A 25 -3.74 9.54 8.74
CA VAL A 25 -4.29 10.31 7.61
C VAL A 25 -5.81 10.44 7.66
N GLN A 26 -6.47 9.88 8.67
CA GLN A 26 -7.92 9.93 8.81
C GLN A 26 -8.43 11.38 8.88
N GLY A 27 -9.42 11.72 8.04
CA GLY A 27 -9.99 13.06 7.97
C GLY A 27 -9.07 14.09 7.31
N THR A 28 -7.99 13.65 6.66
CA THR A 28 -7.10 14.51 5.88
C THR A 28 -7.30 14.27 4.38
N PRO A 29 -6.84 15.19 3.50
CA PRO A 29 -6.82 14.95 2.05
C PRO A 29 -5.94 13.75 1.63
N LEU A 30 -5.12 13.21 2.54
CA LEU A 30 -4.30 12.02 2.30
C LEU A 30 -5.03 10.72 2.69
N GLU A 31 -6.30 10.80 3.07
CA GLU A 31 -7.10 9.62 3.36
C GLU A 31 -7.23 8.74 2.10
N PRO A 32 -6.92 7.44 2.16
CA PRO A 32 -6.84 6.62 0.96
C PRO A 32 -8.19 6.51 0.25
N MET A 33 -8.20 6.69 -1.06
CA MET A 33 -9.37 6.48 -1.92
C MET A 33 -9.67 5.00 -2.09
N ALA A 34 -10.85 4.67 -2.64
CA ALA A 34 -11.32 3.27 -2.76
C ALA A 34 -10.29 2.32 -3.41
N TYR A 35 -9.62 2.75 -4.47
CA TYR A 35 -8.58 1.96 -5.13
C TYR A 35 -7.37 1.69 -4.22
N GLU A 36 -6.87 2.73 -3.56
CA GLU A 36 -5.71 2.65 -2.66
C GLU A 36 -6.05 1.77 -1.44
N GLN A 37 -7.29 1.85 -0.94
CA GLN A 37 -7.77 0.98 0.13
C GLN A 37 -7.78 -0.49 -0.28
N GLN A 38 -8.21 -0.81 -1.50
CA GLN A 38 -8.16 -2.17 -2.03
C GLN A 38 -6.73 -2.68 -2.12
N LEU A 39 -5.80 -1.84 -2.60
CA LEU A 39 -4.40 -2.23 -2.75
C LEU A 39 -3.71 -2.44 -1.38
N LEU A 40 -4.01 -1.60 -0.40
CA LEU A 40 -3.56 -1.80 0.99
C LEU A 40 -4.09 -3.12 1.58
N GLN A 41 -5.32 -3.51 1.23
CA GLN A 41 -5.90 -4.80 1.64
C GLN A 41 -5.18 -5.99 0.98
N GLN A 42 -4.87 -5.91 -0.32
CA GLN A 42 -4.07 -6.92 -1.02
C GLN A 42 -2.68 -7.09 -0.38
N PHE A 43 -2.05 -5.99 0.04
CA PHE A 43 -0.79 -6.04 0.78
C PHE A 43 -0.95 -6.72 2.14
N ILE A 44 -2.00 -6.40 2.90
CA ILE A 44 -2.33 -7.08 4.17
C ILE A 44 -2.43 -8.59 3.95
N ASP A 45 -3.19 -9.01 2.95
CA ASP A 45 -3.44 -10.42 2.63
C ASP A 45 -2.20 -11.12 2.07
N GLY A 46 -1.20 -10.36 1.62
CA GLY A 46 0.05 -10.88 1.06
C GLY A 46 -0.07 -11.26 -0.41
N GLU A 47 -1.14 -10.81 -1.08
CA GLU A 47 -1.36 -10.97 -2.51
C GLU A 47 -0.39 -10.12 -3.33
N VAL A 48 0.04 -8.97 -2.78
CA VAL A 48 1.08 -8.10 -3.36
C VAL A 48 2.18 -7.81 -2.35
N SER A 49 3.41 -7.61 -2.85
CA SER A 49 4.54 -7.16 -2.03
C SER A 49 4.47 -5.65 -1.76
N ILE A 50 5.31 -5.15 -0.84
CA ILE A 50 5.41 -3.71 -0.59
C ILE A 50 5.92 -2.94 -1.82
N ASP A 51 6.85 -3.54 -2.57
CA ASP A 51 7.43 -2.93 -3.77
C ASP A 51 6.39 -2.86 -4.89
N GLU A 52 5.61 -3.92 -5.07
CA GLU A 52 4.53 -3.97 -6.05
C GLU A 52 3.38 -3.01 -5.69
N MET A 53 3.00 -2.96 -4.41
CA MET A 53 2.03 -1.98 -3.92
C MET A 53 2.50 -0.55 -4.20
N SER A 54 3.76 -0.24 -3.86
CA SER A 54 4.33 1.11 -4.08
C SER A 54 4.33 1.47 -5.56
N TYR A 55 4.78 0.56 -6.43
CA TYR A 55 4.76 0.77 -7.87
C TYR A 55 3.36 1.04 -8.42
N ARG A 56 2.34 0.30 -7.97
CA ARG A 56 0.94 0.50 -8.42
C ARG A 56 0.35 1.81 -7.89
N LEU A 57 0.70 2.24 -6.68
CA LEU A 57 0.31 3.56 -6.15
C LEU A 57 0.94 4.69 -6.97
N ASP A 58 2.22 4.58 -7.34
CA ASP A 58 2.89 5.59 -8.17
C ASP A 58 2.22 5.71 -9.55
N GLN A 59 1.86 4.57 -10.16
CA GLN A 59 1.12 4.53 -11.43
C GLN A 59 -0.26 5.22 -11.30
N TYR A 60 -0.99 4.93 -10.23
CA TYR A 60 -2.30 5.54 -9.95
C TYR A 60 -2.19 7.05 -9.72
N ALA A 61 -1.20 7.50 -8.93
CA ALA A 61 -0.95 8.91 -8.67
C ALA A 61 -0.60 9.66 -9.98
N ALA A 62 0.28 9.09 -10.82
CA ALA A 62 0.64 9.69 -12.10
C ALA A 62 -0.56 9.80 -13.06
N ALA A 63 -1.44 8.80 -13.08
CA ALA A 63 -2.64 8.81 -13.89
C ALA A 63 -3.64 9.90 -13.46
N ASN A 64 -3.79 10.12 -12.16
CA ASN A 64 -4.74 11.12 -11.62
C ASN A 64 -4.15 12.55 -11.59
N ALA A 65 -2.83 12.69 -11.50
CA ALA A 65 -2.15 13.99 -11.58
C ALA A 65 -2.16 14.59 -13.00
N SER A 66 -2.48 13.79 -14.02
CA SER A 66 -2.52 14.22 -15.43
C SER A 66 -3.88 14.81 -15.86
N VAL A 67 -4.82 14.99 -14.92
CA VAL A 67 -6.21 15.42 -15.18
C VAL A 67 -6.48 16.86 -14.72
N ASP A 68 -5.48 17.57 -14.18
CA ASP A 68 -5.53 19.01 -13.87
C ASP A 68 -4.79 19.87 -14.91
#